data_AF-A0A420SM85-F1
#
_entry.id   AF-A0A420SM85-F1
#
_cell.length_a   1.000
_cell.length_b   1.000
_cell.length_c   1.000
_cell.angle_alpha   90.00
_cell.angle_beta   90.00
_cell.angle_gamma   90.00
#
_symmetry.space_group_name_H-M   'P 1'
#
loop_
_entity.id
_entity.type
_entity.pdbx_description
1 polymer ?
#
loop_
_entity_poly.entity_id
_entity_poly.type
_entity_poly.pdbx_seq_one_letter_code
_entity_poly.pdbx_strand_id
1 'polypeptide(L)'
;MPSLVSLPLEVLGEIGSHLNYRDLKNSSLICKAVEPGMQMQLFRSMSFIGTRTQITEVLMRFLASVHQTRTNGMSRACRYLRIEVLPQDADPFDECKDLLPALLISAKKYLPRATNLSLALDGLSRGEITSLNRMVKEVPTWDAVTVLRSDLRAPVLSFLLRYVLVNVRTVDVVPSTARHELASIKENCPDVRKLRVNFKTPFPDLLKHLRGGIRVKINQLGNLEQLVVQEKGPAVRWPIGGIHRPVDIPLRLTLIADQLGGLSSLRRLSLEFHPRIMTWILPTRRLIPGDRLRTDLDTFLMRAIVAMAARLTQVEEICLVERSAEFNGVNLVHRGVRDSNGVMVVTIEAPGDERDWYR
;
A
#
# COMPACT_ATOMS: atom_id res chain seq x y z
N MET A 1 2.89 23.89 -27.41
CA MET A 1 2.38 23.11 -26.26
C MET A 1 1.34 23.96 -25.53
N PRO A 2 0.20 23.39 -25.08
CA PRO A 2 -0.78 24.14 -24.30
C PRO A 2 -0.17 24.60 -22.96
N SER A 3 -0.65 25.74 -22.44
CA SER A 3 -0.18 26.30 -21.16
C SER A 3 -0.66 25.42 -20.00
N LEU A 4 0.15 25.26 -18.94
CA LEU A 4 -0.25 24.58 -17.70
C LEU A 4 -1.56 25.13 -17.13
N VAL A 5 -1.84 26.41 -17.35
CA VAL A 5 -3.05 27.10 -16.87
C VAL A 5 -4.33 26.63 -17.59
N SER A 6 -4.18 26.02 -18.77
CA SER A 6 -5.29 25.52 -19.59
C SER A 6 -5.62 24.04 -19.35
N LEU A 7 -4.85 23.35 -18.49
CA LEU A 7 -5.07 21.93 -18.22
C LEU A 7 -6.08 21.70 -17.09
N PRO A 8 -6.93 20.65 -17.18
CA PRO A 8 -7.78 20.21 -16.07
C PRO A 8 -6.96 19.87 -14.82
N LEU A 9 -7.55 20.09 -13.64
CA LEU A 9 -6.88 19.88 -12.35
C LEU A 9 -6.45 18.41 -12.15
N GLU A 10 -7.20 17.47 -12.72
CA GLU A 10 -6.90 16.04 -12.70
C GLU A 10 -5.60 15.74 -13.44
N VAL A 11 -5.42 16.34 -14.63
CA VAL A 11 -4.21 16.20 -15.45
C VAL A 11 -3.01 16.85 -14.76
N LEU A 12 -3.21 17.99 -14.09
CA LEU A 12 -2.17 18.64 -13.30
C LEU A 12 -1.73 17.80 -12.09
N GLY A 13 -2.68 17.13 -11.43
CA GLY A 13 -2.39 16.19 -10.35
C GLY A 13 -1.62 14.95 -10.85
N GLU A 14 -1.95 14.46 -12.03
CA GLU A 14 -1.24 13.35 -12.67
C GLU A 14 0.19 13.74 -13.06
N ILE A 15 0.39 14.88 -13.73
CA ILE A 15 1.72 15.42 -14.03
C ILE A 15 2.52 15.58 -12.73
N GLY A 16 1.91 16.18 -11.71
CA GLY A 16 2.50 16.37 -10.38
C GLY A 16 2.96 15.06 -9.74
N SER A 17 2.23 13.96 -9.93
CA SER A 17 2.57 12.65 -9.39
C SER A 17 3.85 12.05 -9.98
N HIS A 18 4.27 12.52 -11.15
CA HIS A 18 5.50 12.08 -11.82
C HIS A 18 6.72 12.97 -11.52
N LEU A 19 6.53 14.13 -10.85
CA LEU A 19 7.64 15.03 -10.53
C LEU A 19 8.51 14.45 -9.41
N ASN A 20 9.80 14.31 -9.68
CA ASN A 20 10.78 14.02 -8.62
C ASN A 20 11.29 15.33 -7.99
N TYR A 21 11.99 15.25 -6.86
CA TYR A 21 12.49 16.46 -6.21
C TYR A 21 13.46 17.32 -7.05
N ARG A 22 14.23 16.72 -7.97
CA ARG A 22 15.10 17.48 -8.88
C ARG A 22 14.26 18.33 -9.85
N ASP A 23 13.11 17.80 -10.29
CA ASP A 23 12.12 18.53 -11.07
C ASP A 23 11.46 19.64 -10.23
N LEU A 24 11.13 19.34 -8.97
CA LEU A 24 10.54 20.28 -8.00
C LEU A 24 11.42 21.52 -7.76
N LYS A 25 12.75 21.41 -7.81
CA LYS A 25 13.66 22.58 -7.71
C LYS A 25 13.42 23.56 -8.86
N ASN A 26 13.27 23.07 -10.09
CA ASN A 26 12.93 23.89 -11.24
C ASN A 26 11.48 24.38 -11.15
N SER A 27 10.57 23.57 -10.60
CA SER A 27 9.18 23.95 -10.34
C SER A 27 9.00 24.99 -9.23
N SER A 28 9.98 25.19 -8.34
CA SER A 28 9.96 26.26 -7.33
C SER A 28 10.01 27.67 -7.96
N LEU A 29 10.59 27.79 -9.16
CA LEU A 29 10.55 29.01 -9.96
C LEU A 29 9.14 29.22 -10.55
N ILE A 30 8.47 28.13 -10.92
CA ILE A 30 7.11 28.10 -11.46
C ILE A 30 6.08 28.40 -10.36
N CYS A 31 6.34 28.04 -9.09
CA CYS A 31 5.43 28.31 -7.97
C CYS A 31 5.02 29.76 -7.82
N LYS A 32 5.88 30.73 -8.16
CA LYS A 32 5.48 32.15 -8.12
C LYS A 32 4.51 32.55 -9.25
N ALA A 33 4.59 31.86 -10.38
CA ALA A 33 3.85 32.18 -11.60
C ALA A 33 2.50 31.45 -11.68
N VAL A 34 2.26 30.49 -10.79
CA VAL A 34 1.09 29.60 -10.83
C VAL A 34 0.17 29.90 -9.66
N GLU A 35 -1.13 29.94 -9.92
CA GLU A 35 -2.15 30.22 -8.90
C GLU A 35 -2.14 29.19 -7.75
N PRO A 36 -2.52 29.58 -6.52
CA PRO A 36 -2.49 28.70 -5.36
C PRO A 36 -3.28 27.38 -5.54
N GLY A 37 -4.41 27.40 -6.25
CA GLY A 37 -5.21 26.21 -6.52
C GLY A 37 -4.48 25.18 -7.39
N MET A 38 -3.71 25.64 -8.36
CA MET A 38 -2.89 24.79 -9.23
C MET A 38 -1.66 24.24 -8.50
N GLN A 39 -1.01 25.05 -7.65
CA GLN A 39 0.08 24.58 -6.79
C GLN A 39 -0.35 23.42 -5.89
N MET A 40 -1.56 23.50 -5.34
CA MET A 40 -2.13 22.45 -4.48
C MET A 40 -2.32 21.11 -5.21
N GLN A 41 -2.53 21.11 -6.53
CA GLN A 41 -2.66 19.88 -7.32
C GLN A 41 -1.30 19.41 -7.85
N LEU A 42 -0.48 20.31 -8.40
CA LEU A 42 0.85 20.01 -8.94
C LEU A 42 1.80 19.43 -7.88
N PHE A 43 1.76 19.96 -6.66
CA PHE A 43 2.67 19.56 -5.58
C PHE A 43 1.98 18.70 -4.52
N ARG A 44 0.83 18.10 -4.88
CA ARG A 44 0.08 17.21 -4.00
C ARG A 44 0.88 15.96 -3.62
N SER A 45 1.81 15.56 -4.48
CA SER A 45 2.68 14.41 -4.30
C SER A 45 4.15 14.84 -4.30
N MET A 46 4.93 14.30 -3.36
CA MET A 46 6.37 14.51 -3.29
C MET A 46 7.08 13.18 -3.08
N SER A 47 8.14 12.94 -3.85
CA SER A 47 8.94 11.72 -3.77
C SER A 47 10.43 12.03 -3.58
N PHE A 48 11.00 11.44 -2.54
CA PHE A 48 12.42 11.46 -2.21
C PHE A 48 12.96 10.04 -2.35
N ILE A 49 13.61 9.73 -3.47
CA ILE A 49 14.09 8.39 -3.81
C ILE A 49 15.57 8.48 -4.17
N GLY A 50 16.38 7.61 -3.59
CA GLY A 50 17.80 7.50 -3.96
C GLY A 50 18.62 6.71 -2.95
N THR A 51 19.91 6.63 -3.20
CA THR A 51 20.87 6.10 -2.21
C THR A 51 20.96 7.01 -0.98
N ARG A 52 21.60 6.54 0.09
CA ARG A 52 21.81 7.32 1.32
C ARG A 52 22.42 8.70 1.08
N THR A 53 23.47 8.79 0.26
CA THR A 53 24.10 10.07 -0.09
C THR A 53 23.13 10.99 -0.83
N GLN A 54 22.42 10.45 -1.83
CA GLN A 54 21.50 11.21 -2.66
C GLN A 54 20.32 11.75 -1.85
N ILE A 55 19.71 10.90 -1.01
CA ILE A 55 18.55 11.30 -0.23
C ILE A 55 18.94 12.31 0.86
N THR A 56 20.12 12.15 1.48
CA THR A 56 20.65 13.10 2.47
C THR A 56 20.85 14.48 1.83
N GLU A 57 21.54 14.54 0.69
CA GLU A 57 21.76 15.78 -0.06
C GLU A 57 20.44 16.45 -0.47
N VAL A 58 19.50 15.65 -0.96
CA VAL A 58 18.18 16.12 -1.39
C VAL A 58 17.35 16.65 -0.22
N LEU A 59 17.27 15.91 0.90
CA LEU A 59 16.54 16.33 2.09
C LEU A 59 17.16 17.56 2.73
N MET A 60 18.49 17.65 2.82
CA MET A 60 19.17 18.85 3.30
C MET A 60 18.82 20.07 2.45
N ARG A 61 18.87 19.94 1.12
CA ARG A 61 18.47 21.03 0.21
C ARG A 61 17.02 21.42 0.38
N PHE A 62 16.13 20.43 0.54
CA PHE A 62 14.72 20.68 0.78
C PHE A 62 14.54 21.51 2.05
N LEU A 63 15.05 21.04 3.19
CA LEU A 63 14.93 21.69 4.49
C LEU A 63 15.56 23.10 4.48
N ALA A 64 16.70 23.29 3.82
CA ALA A 64 17.33 24.60 3.67
C ALA A 64 16.48 25.57 2.83
N SER A 65 15.76 25.05 1.83
CA SER A 65 14.93 25.86 0.94
C SER A 65 13.53 26.15 1.50
N VAL A 66 13.01 25.33 2.41
CA VAL A 66 11.60 25.35 2.85
C VAL A 66 11.16 26.68 3.49
N HIS A 67 12.06 27.40 4.15
CA HIS A 67 11.76 28.71 4.73
C HIS A 67 11.61 29.81 3.67
N GLN A 68 11.98 29.52 2.42
CA GLN A 68 11.77 30.46 1.33
C GLN A 68 10.28 30.46 0.96
N THR A 69 9.72 31.66 0.78
CA THR A 69 8.31 31.84 0.38
C THR A 69 7.94 31.05 -0.89
N ARG A 70 8.92 30.77 -1.75
CA ARG A 70 8.77 30.03 -3.03
C ARG A 70 8.45 28.54 -2.86
N THR A 71 8.92 27.91 -1.79
CA THR A 71 8.82 26.45 -1.57
C THR A 71 7.83 26.12 -0.44
N ASN A 72 7.50 27.08 0.42
CA ASN A 72 6.50 26.93 1.48
C ASN A 72 5.11 26.53 0.93
N GLY A 73 4.72 27.06 -0.24
CA GLY A 73 3.48 26.66 -0.92
C GLY A 73 3.48 25.19 -1.32
N MET A 74 4.61 24.69 -1.83
CA MET A 74 4.79 23.28 -2.20
C MET A 74 4.68 22.39 -0.96
N SER A 75 5.39 22.72 0.12
CA SER A 75 5.39 21.90 1.33
C SER A 75 4.02 21.83 2.01
N ARG A 76 3.23 22.91 1.91
CA ARG A 76 1.82 22.93 2.35
C ARG A 76 0.86 22.21 1.40
N ALA A 77 1.21 22.06 0.13
CA ALA A 77 0.40 21.34 -0.85
C ALA A 77 0.54 19.82 -0.72
N CYS A 78 1.69 19.35 -0.27
CA CYS A 78 1.99 17.93 -0.15
C CYS A 78 0.98 17.19 0.75
N ARG A 79 0.28 16.22 0.14
CA ARG A 79 -0.60 15.25 0.82
C ARG A 79 -0.06 13.83 0.76
N TYR A 80 0.65 13.49 -0.31
CA TYR A 80 1.30 12.19 -0.51
C TYR A 80 2.82 12.36 -0.47
N LEU A 81 3.44 11.75 0.52
CA LEU A 81 4.89 11.76 0.69
C LEU A 81 5.43 10.36 0.49
N ARG A 82 6.39 10.20 -0.42
CA ARG A 82 7.19 8.98 -0.58
C ARG A 82 8.64 9.26 -0.22
N ILE A 83 9.20 8.45 0.66
CA ILE A 83 10.61 8.44 1.02
C ILE A 83 11.12 7.01 0.84
N GLU A 84 12.14 6.85 0.00
CA GLU A 84 12.71 5.56 -0.35
C GLU A 84 14.24 5.62 -0.39
N VAL A 85 14.85 4.88 0.51
CA VAL A 85 16.30 4.72 0.62
C VAL A 85 16.69 3.41 -0.03
N LEU A 86 17.37 3.51 -1.16
CA LEU A 86 17.87 2.37 -1.92
C LEU A 86 19.18 1.84 -1.31
N PRO A 87 19.42 0.51 -1.35
CA PRO A 87 20.69 -0.07 -0.94
C PRO A 87 21.85 0.47 -1.79
N GLN A 88 23.04 0.51 -1.20
CA GLN A 88 24.27 0.99 -1.84
C GLN A 88 25.43 0.06 -1.47
N ASP A 89 26.18 -0.41 -2.48
CA ASP A 89 27.20 -1.47 -2.35
C ASP A 89 28.46 -1.05 -1.56
N ALA A 90 28.56 0.23 -1.16
CA ALA A 90 29.58 0.75 -0.26
C ALA A 90 28.93 1.67 0.78
N ASP A 91 29.41 1.61 2.02
CA ASP A 91 28.90 2.41 3.13
C ASP A 91 29.86 3.55 3.52
N PRO A 92 29.65 4.78 3.02
CA PRO A 92 30.46 5.93 3.41
C PRO A 92 29.96 6.63 4.68
N PHE A 93 28.96 6.09 5.40
CA PHE A 93 28.16 6.86 6.38
C PHE A 93 28.28 6.42 7.86
N ASP A 94 29.19 5.53 8.22
CA ASP A 94 29.35 5.09 9.63
C ASP A 94 29.61 6.26 10.60
N GLU A 95 30.30 7.32 10.15
CA GLU A 95 30.60 8.51 10.96
C GLU A 95 29.41 9.48 11.10
N CYS A 96 28.40 9.41 10.21
CA CYS A 96 27.27 10.33 10.15
C CYS A 96 25.90 9.66 10.39
N LYS A 97 25.86 8.60 11.21
CA LYS A 97 24.66 7.76 11.46
C LYS A 97 23.42 8.52 11.99
N ASP A 98 23.60 9.72 12.54
CA ASP A 98 22.50 10.55 13.05
C ASP A 98 21.92 11.49 11.98
N LEU A 99 22.63 11.75 10.88
CA LEU A 99 22.26 12.78 9.91
C LEU A 99 20.97 12.43 9.17
N LEU A 100 20.93 11.29 8.48
CA LEU A 100 19.76 10.90 7.70
C LEU A 100 18.50 10.72 8.58
N PRO A 101 18.56 10.03 9.74
CA PRO A 101 17.45 10.01 10.69
C PRO A 101 16.96 11.40 11.10
N ALA A 102 17.86 12.33 11.43
CA ALA A 102 17.49 13.68 11.80
C ALA A 102 16.78 14.43 10.66
N LEU A 103 17.22 14.25 9.42
CA LEU A 103 16.59 14.85 8.24
C LEU A 103 15.19 14.30 7.99
N LEU A 104 15.01 12.98 8.09
CA LEU A 104 13.71 12.32 7.95
C LEU A 104 12.70 12.83 8.97
N ILE A 105 13.12 12.91 10.22
CA ILE A 105 12.32 13.44 11.33
C ILE A 105 12.02 14.94 11.13
N SER A 106 13.01 15.71 10.67
CA SER A 106 12.84 17.15 10.45
C SER A 106 11.88 17.47 9.31
N ALA A 107 11.81 16.63 8.26
CA ALA A 107 10.91 16.81 7.13
C ALA A 107 9.44 16.92 7.54
N LYS A 108 9.04 16.18 8.59
CA LYS A 108 7.71 16.25 9.20
C LYS A 108 7.25 17.67 9.51
N LYS A 109 8.12 18.48 10.15
CA LYS A 109 7.79 19.85 10.59
C LYS A 109 7.30 20.72 9.43
N TYR A 110 7.75 20.39 8.23
CA TYR A 110 7.54 21.18 7.03
C TYR A 110 6.46 20.61 6.12
N LEU A 111 5.92 19.43 6.44
CA LEU A 111 4.91 18.74 5.66
C LEU A 111 3.63 18.51 6.50
N PRO A 112 2.99 19.57 7.02
CA PRO A 112 1.91 19.45 8.00
C PRO A 112 0.61 18.86 7.43
N ARG A 113 0.46 18.83 6.10
CA ARG A 113 -0.73 18.32 5.39
C ARG A 113 -0.53 16.94 4.77
N ALA A 114 0.63 16.32 4.98
CA ALA A 114 0.88 14.96 4.56
C ALA A 114 -0.06 14.01 5.31
N THR A 115 -0.93 13.35 4.55
CA THR A 115 -1.92 12.38 5.07
C THR A 115 -1.56 10.95 4.68
N ASN A 116 -0.82 10.81 3.57
CA ASN A 116 -0.38 9.55 3.02
C ASN A 116 1.14 9.51 3.01
N LEU A 117 1.70 8.50 3.70
CA LEU A 117 3.12 8.32 3.87
C LEU A 117 3.55 6.97 3.31
N SER A 118 4.48 6.97 2.36
CA SER A 118 5.16 5.78 1.85
C SER A 118 6.61 5.78 2.32
N LEU A 119 7.00 4.83 3.15
CA LEU A 119 8.36 4.68 3.68
C LEU A 119 8.99 3.38 3.23
N ALA A 120 10.15 3.50 2.60
CA ALA A 120 11.04 2.39 2.28
C ALA A 120 12.45 2.70 2.75
N LEU A 121 13.01 1.93 3.68
CA LEU A 121 14.29 2.23 4.35
C LEU A 121 15.31 1.08 4.27
N ASP A 122 15.34 0.36 3.15
CA ASP A 122 16.16 -0.85 2.96
C ASP A 122 17.67 -0.60 3.03
N GLY A 123 18.12 0.64 2.82
CA GLY A 123 19.55 1.00 2.83
C GLY A 123 20.13 1.45 4.17
N LEU A 124 19.37 1.53 5.26
CA LEU A 124 19.88 2.07 6.54
C LEU A 124 20.78 1.09 7.30
N SER A 125 21.89 1.61 7.84
CA SER A 125 22.80 0.88 8.72
C SER A 125 22.17 0.60 10.09
N ARG A 126 22.74 -0.34 10.87
CA ARG A 126 22.29 -0.62 12.24
C ARG A 126 22.42 0.61 13.15
N GLY A 127 23.45 1.43 12.94
CA GLY A 127 23.67 2.67 13.67
C GLY A 127 22.58 3.69 13.38
N GLU A 128 22.21 3.85 12.11
CA GLU A 128 21.13 4.75 11.67
C GLU A 128 19.76 4.30 12.20
N ILE A 129 19.47 3.00 12.17
CA ILE A 129 18.23 2.44 12.74
C ILE A 129 18.14 2.71 14.25
N THR A 130 19.25 2.54 14.97
CA THR A 130 19.30 2.82 16.41
C THR A 130 19.09 4.29 16.70
N SER A 131 19.73 5.16 15.91
CA SER A 131 19.56 6.62 16.00
C SER A 131 18.12 7.03 15.72
N LEU A 132 17.51 6.52 14.64
CA LEU A 132 16.12 6.78 14.29
C LEU A 132 15.17 6.39 15.42
N ASN A 133 15.33 5.18 15.97
CA ASN A 133 14.52 4.69 17.09
C ASN A 133 14.68 5.51 18.38
N ARG A 134 15.82 6.16 18.59
CA ARG A 134 16.01 7.12 19.68
C ARG A 134 15.27 8.42 19.39
N MET A 135 15.48 9.00 18.21
CA MET A 135 14.90 10.29 17.82
C MET A 135 13.37 10.26 17.77
N VAL A 136 12.75 9.20 17.27
CA VAL A 136 11.28 9.09 17.19
C VAL A 136 10.57 9.21 18.54
N LYS A 137 11.24 8.92 19.66
CA LYS A 137 10.68 9.05 21.02
C LYS A 137 10.63 10.50 21.50
N GLU A 138 11.50 11.35 20.98
CA GLU A 138 11.70 12.73 21.43
C GLU A 138 10.93 13.74 20.57
N VAL A 139 10.25 13.27 19.53
CA VAL A 139 9.61 14.10 18.49
C VAL A 139 8.10 14.07 18.69
N PRO A 140 7.38 15.17 18.42
CA PRO A 140 5.92 15.17 18.45
C PRO A 140 5.32 14.14 17.46
N THR A 141 4.04 13.83 17.62
CA THR A 141 3.29 12.94 16.72
C THR A 141 2.97 13.59 15.37
N TRP A 142 2.85 12.78 14.31
CA TRP A 142 2.46 13.19 12.95
C TRP A 142 0.97 12.90 12.71
N ASP A 143 0.12 13.60 13.46
CA ASP A 143 -1.30 13.28 13.58
C ASP A 143 -2.09 13.31 12.26
N ALA A 144 -1.61 14.07 11.27
CA ALA A 144 -2.23 14.16 9.95
C ALA A 144 -2.12 12.86 9.14
N VAL A 145 -1.13 12.00 9.41
CA VAL A 145 -0.88 10.78 8.63
C VAL A 145 -1.89 9.70 9.03
N THR A 146 -2.77 9.35 8.09
CA THR A 146 -3.80 8.32 8.27
C THR A 146 -3.54 7.08 7.42
N VAL A 147 -2.66 7.19 6.41
CA VAL A 147 -2.30 6.10 5.50
C VAL A 147 -0.79 5.88 5.53
N LEU A 148 -0.38 4.65 5.82
CA LEU A 148 1.02 4.23 5.81
C LEU A 148 1.21 3.09 4.79
N ARG A 149 2.09 3.31 3.81
CA ARG A 149 2.66 2.27 2.97
C ARG A 149 4.10 2.03 3.39
N SER A 150 4.47 0.81 3.73
CA SER A 150 5.77 0.56 4.37
C SER A 150 6.30 -0.83 4.07
N ASP A 151 7.60 -0.95 3.77
CA ASP A 151 8.35 -2.22 3.76
C ASP A 151 9.19 -2.43 5.04
N LEU A 152 9.08 -1.50 5.99
CA LEU A 152 9.89 -1.45 7.20
C LEU A 152 9.76 -2.71 8.05
N ARG A 153 10.90 -3.18 8.54
CA ARG A 153 10.96 -4.30 9.49
C ARG A 153 10.35 -3.91 10.83
N ALA A 154 9.82 -4.91 11.52
CA ALA A 154 9.07 -4.77 12.76
C ALA A 154 9.63 -3.82 13.84
N PRO A 155 10.96 -3.80 14.17
CA PRO A 155 11.44 -2.91 15.21
C PRO A 155 11.25 -1.42 14.85
N VAL A 156 11.53 -1.06 13.59
CA VAL A 156 11.40 0.32 13.11
C VAL A 156 9.93 0.68 12.94
N LEU A 157 9.15 -0.23 12.34
CA LEU A 157 7.72 -0.04 12.14
C LEU A 157 6.98 0.15 13.49
N SER A 158 7.27 -0.69 14.48
CA SER A 158 6.68 -0.58 15.82
C SER A 158 6.97 0.78 16.45
N PHE A 159 8.22 1.24 16.40
CA PHE A 159 8.60 2.52 17.02
C PHE A 159 7.92 3.70 16.31
N LEU A 160 7.87 3.70 14.98
CA LEU A 160 7.18 4.74 14.22
C LEU A 160 5.70 4.77 14.54
N LEU A 161 5.00 3.63 14.49
CA LEU A 161 3.57 3.55 14.78
C LEU A 161 3.26 3.98 16.23
N ARG A 162 4.10 3.58 17.18
CA ARG A 162 3.88 3.87 18.60
C ARG A 162 4.10 5.33 18.97
N TYR A 163 5.14 5.97 18.43
CA TYR A 163 5.59 7.28 18.90
C TYR A 163 5.28 8.43 17.92
N VAL A 164 5.19 8.15 16.61
CA VAL A 164 5.06 9.19 15.59
C VAL A 164 3.75 9.07 14.81
N LEU A 165 3.35 7.87 14.41
CA LEU A 165 2.25 7.62 13.46
C LEU A 165 1.01 7.05 14.17
N VAL A 166 0.47 7.80 15.14
CA VAL A 166 -0.56 7.31 16.06
C VAL A 166 -1.98 7.23 15.47
N ASN A 167 -2.26 7.94 14.37
CA ASN A 167 -3.60 8.03 13.75
C ASN A 167 -3.76 7.20 12.47
N VAL A 168 -2.84 6.26 12.21
CA VAL A 168 -2.86 5.45 11.00
C VAL A 168 -4.05 4.48 11.02
N ARG A 169 -4.90 4.59 9.99
CA ARG A 169 -6.09 3.73 9.79
C ARG A 169 -5.96 2.81 8.57
N THR A 170 -5.11 3.17 7.62
CA THR A 170 -4.82 2.36 6.44
C THR A 170 -3.37 1.97 6.45
N VAL A 171 -3.08 0.67 6.41
CA VAL A 171 -1.71 0.14 6.34
C VAL A 171 -1.56 -0.74 5.11
N ASP A 172 -0.53 -0.47 4.33
CA ASP A 172 -0.11 -1.27 3.19
C ASP A 172 1.32 -1.77 3.42
N VAL A 173 1.45 -3.05 3.78
CA VAL A 173 2.73 -3.68 4.10
C VAL A 173 3.35 -4.22 2.81
N VAL A 174 4.29 -3.46 2.25
CA VAL A 174 5.09 -3.77 1.06
C VAL A 174 6.12 -4.86 1.41
N PRO A 175 6.58 -5.71 0.45
CA PRO A 175 7.05 -7.04 0.81
C PRO A 175 8.45 -7.10 1.45
N SER A 176 8.54 -7.02 2.77
CA SER A 176 9.49 -7.77 3.60
C SER A 176 8.69 -8.69 4.55
N THR A 177 9.29 -9.70 5.18
CA THR A 177 8.59 -10.88 5.76
C THR A 177 7.52 -10.58 6.81
N ALA A 178 6.26 -10.38 6.38
CA ALA A 178 5.07 -9.85 7.11
C ALA A 178 4.73 -10.37 8.52
N ARG A 179 5.44 -11.37 9.07
CA ARG A 179 5.08 -11.98 10.36
C ARG A 179 5.26 -11.03 11.53
N HIS A 180 6.36 -10.27 11.55
CA HIS A 180 6.69 -9.40 12.68
C HIS A 180 6.06 -8.01 12.53
N GLU A 181 5.83 -7.58 11.30
CA GLU A 181 5.19 -6.32 10.93
C GLU A 181 3.71 -6.34 11.32
N LEU A 182 3.00 -7.45 11.09
CA LEU A 182 1.61 -7.62 11.53
C LEU A 182 1.44 -7.52 13.05
N ALA A 183 2.43 -8.01 13.81
CA ALA A 183 2.42 -7.85 15.26
C ALA A 183 2.57 -6.39 15.68
N SER A 184 3.49 -5.68 15.02
CA SER A 184 3.71 -4.25 15.20
C SER A 184 2.43 -3.45 14.92
N ILE A 185 1.71 -3.78 13.84
CA ILE A 185 0.45 -3.12 13.46
C ILE A 185 -0.64 -3.41 14.48
N LYS A 186 -0.82 -4.67 14.89
CA LYS A 186 -1.85 -5.01 15.88
C LYS A 186 -1.61 -4.29 17.21
N GLU A 187 -0.37 -4.24 17.68
CA GLU A 187 -0.03 -3.66 18.98
C GLU A 187 -0.12 -2.12 18.99
N ASN A 188 0.18 -1.47 17.86
CA ASN A 188 0.33 -0.02 17.80
C ASN A 188 -0.72 0.71 16.92
N CYS A 189 -1.59 -0.02 16.20
CA CYS A 189 -2.67 0.54 15.38
C CYS A 189 -4.01 -0.18 15.66
N PRO A 190 -4.61 -0.02 16.85
CA PRO A 190 -5.88 -0.67 17.19
C PRO A 190 -7.05 -0.23 16.30
N ASP A 191 -6.98 0.97 15.73
CA ASP A 191 -8.02 1.56 14.86
C ASP A 191 -7.78 1.31 13.37
N VAL A 192 -6.96 0.32 13.02
CA VAL A 192 -6.74 -0.03 11.62
C VAL A 192 -8.04 -0.53 10.98
N ARG A 193 -8.43 0.11 9.87
CA ARG A 193 -9.65 -0.17 9.10
C ARG A 193 -9.35 -0.84 7.77
N LYS A 194 -8.26 -0.42 7.10
CA LYS A 194 -7.84 -0.98 5.82
C LYS A 194 -6.45 -1.58 5.96
N LEU A 195 -6.30 -2.87 5.68
CA LEU A 195 -5.02 -3.58 5.75
C LEU A 195 -4.74 -4.29 4.44
N ARG A 196 -3.61 -3.97 3.81
CA ARG A 196 -3.02 -4.75 2.72
C ARG A 196 -1.76 -5.45 3.23
N VAL A 197 -1.68 -6.76 3.03
CA VAL A 197 -0.52 -7.59 3.41
C VAL A 197 -0.03 -8.40 2.22
N ASN A 198 1.29 -8.47 2.09
CA ASN A 198 1.96 -9.25 1.06
C ASN A 198 2.51 -10.56 1.64
N PHE A 199 2.00 -11.70 1.19
CA PHE A 199 2.47 -13.03 1.60
C PHE A 199 3.17 -13.76 0.47
N LYS A 200 4.21 -14.54 0.80
CA LYS A 200 4.87 -15.40 -0.18
C LYS A 200 3.93 -16.49 -0.69
N THR A 201 3.09 -17.04 0.19
CA THR A 201 2.03 -17.98 -0.16
C THR A 201 0.70 -17.50 0.44
N PRO A 202 -0.09 -16.69 -0.29
CA PRO A 202 -1.34 -16.08 0.17
C PRO A 202 -2.23 -16.97 1.04
N PHE A 203 -2.63 -18.15 0.57
CA PHE A 203 -3.60 -18.99 1.30
C PHE A 203 -2.99 -19.64 2.55
N PRO A 204 -1.87 -20.39 2.47
CA PRO A 204 -1.27 -21.00 3.65
C PRO A 204 -0.83 -19.98 4.69
N ASP A 205 -0.24 -18.85 4.28
CA ASP A 205 0.26 -17.85 5.23
C ASP A 205 -0.89 -17.08 5.88
N LEU A 206 -1.92 -16.70 5.12
CA LEU A 206 -3.14 -16.12 5.70
C LEU A 206 -3.77 -17.07 6.71
N LEU A 207 -3.94 -18.36 6.37
CA LEU A 207 -4.49 -19.35 7.29
C LEU A 207 -3.66 -19.52 8.57
N LYS A 208 -2.31 -19.48 8.48
CA LYS A 208 -1.43 -19.49 9.66
C LYS A 208 -1.68 -18.28 10.55
N HIS A 209 -1.84 -17.11 9.94
CA HIS A 209 -2.17 -15.86 10.62
C HIS A 209 -3.61 -15.78 11.14
N LEU A 210 -4.52 -16.63 10.68
CA LEU A 210 -5.90 -16.67 11.19
C LEU A 210 -6.08 -17.69 12.32
N ARG A 211 -5.46 -18.87 12.20
CA ARG A 211 -5.65 -20.00 13.13
C ARG A 211 -4.80 -19.94 14.39
N GLY A 212 -3.86 -19.01 14.50
CA GLY A 212 -2.97 -18.91 15.66
C GLY A 212 -1.72 -19.77 15.61
N GLY A 213 -1.28 -20.19 14.42
CA GLY A 213 0.07 -20.74 14.24
C GLY A 213 1.18 -19.68 14.39
N ILE A 214 0.80 -18.43 14.60
CA ILE A 214 1.67 -17.26 14.75
C ILE A 214 1.13 -16.43 15.93
N ARG A 215 2.04 -15.73 16.63
CA ARG A 215 1.76 -14.91 17.83
C ARG A 215 0.64 -13.87 17.62
N VAL A 216 0.41 -13.43 16.38
CA VAL A 216 -0.57 -12.39 16.05
C VAL A 216 -1.58 -12.89 15.03
N LYS A 217 -2.86 -12.81 15.42
CA LYS A 217 -3.99 -13.21 14.59
C LYS A 217 -4.65 -12.01 13.92
N ILE A 218 -4.86 -12.08 12.61
CA ILE A 218 -5.51 -11.00 11.84
C ILE A 218 -6.98 -10.84 12.24
N ASN A 219 -7.66 -11.93 12.60
CA ASN A 219 -9.04 -11.91 13.07
C ASN A 219 -9.24 -11.27 14.46
N GLN A 220 -8.17 -10.74 15.08
CA GLN A 220 -8.24 -9.94 16.30
C GLN A 220 -8.22 -8.43 16.02
N LEU A 221 -8.13 -8.01 14.76
CA LEU A 221 -8.25 -6.61 14.35
C LEU A 221 -9.73 -6.23 14.24
N GLY A 222 -10.38 -5.92 15.37
CA GLY A 222 -11.84 -5.77 15.45
C GLY A 222 -12.45 -4.65 14.58
N ASN A 223 -11.67 -3.61 14.28
CA ASN A 223 -12.09 -2.47 13.46
C ASN A 223 -11.80 -2.64 11.96
N LEU A 224 -11.30 -3.81 11.55
CA LEU A 224 -10.88 -4.04 10.18
C LEU A 224 -12.10 -4.11 9.25
N GLU A 225 -12.25 -3.10 8.39
CA GLU A 225 -13.30 -2.96 7.38
C GLU A 225 -12.89 -3.59 6.04
N GLN A 226 -11.60 -3.58 5.72
CA GLN A 226 -11.10 -4.06 4.44
C GLN A 226 -9.76 -4.79 4.59
N LEU A 227 -9.69 -6.00 4.03
CA LEU A 227 -8.48 -6.83 4.00
C LEU A 227 -8.09 -7.16 2.56
N VAL A 228 -6.86 -6.81 2.16
CA VAL A 228 -6.23 -7.27 0.92
C VAL A 228 -5.06 -8.18 1.27
N VAL A 229 -5.03 -9.35 0.66
CA VAL A 229 -3.92 -10.29 0.77
C VAL A 229 -3.35 -10.50 -0.61
N GLN A 230 -2.10 -10.08 -0.80
CA GLN A 230 -1.44 -10.09 -2.09
C GLN A 230 -0.26 -11.07 -2.09
N GLU A 231 -0.02 -11.75 -3.21
CA GLU A 231 1.16 -12.59 -3.41
C GLU A 231 2.44 -11.76 -3.55
N LYS A 232 3.48 -12.13 -2.79
CA LYS A 232 4.79 -11.48 -2.80
C LYS A 232 5.67 -12.04 -3.92
N GLY A 233 6.18 -11.13 -4.75
CA GLY A 233 7.32 -11.36 -5.64
C GLY A 233 6.96 -12.01 -6.97
N PRO A 234 7.92 -12.08 -7.92
CA PRO A 234 7.64 -12.49 -9.29
C PRO A 234 7.14 -13.94 -9.38
N ALA A 235 6.34 -14.21 -10.41
CA ALA A 235 5.59 -15.44 -10.68
C ALA A 235 6.45 -16.69 -11.01
N VAL A 236 7.61 -16.87 -10.39
CA VAL A 236 8.65 -17.81 -10.88
C VAL A 236 8.45 -19.26 -10.39
N ARG A 237 7.70 -19.53 -9.32
CA ARG A 237 7.52 -20.92 -8.80
C ARG A 237 6.09 -21.32 -8.51
N TRP A 238 5.60 -22.37 -9.18
CA TRP A 238 4.46 -23.17 -8.74
C TRP A 238 4.67 -23.65 -7.29
N PRO A 239 3.62 -23.78 -6.46
CA PRO A 239 2.18 -23.66 -6.76
C PRO A 239 1.52 -22.27 -6.60
N ILE A 240 0.28 -22.11 -7.13
CA ILE A 240 -0.55 -20.88 -7.06
C ILE A 240 -0.91 -20.54 -5.62
N GLY A 241 -0.46 -19.40 -5.11
CA GLY A 241 -0.76 -18.99 -3.75
C GLY A 241 -0.34 -20.01 -2.67
N GLY A 242 0.54 -20.98 -3.00
CA GLY A 242 0.91 -22.11 -2.15
C GLY A 242 0.03 -23.38 -2.27
N ILE A 243 -0.91 -23.46 -3.23
CA ILE A 243 -1.87 -24.58 -3.37
C ILE A 243 -1.49 -25.52 -4.51
N HIS A 244 -1.14 -26.77 -4.18
CA HIS A 244 -0.65 -27.76 -5.15
C HIS A 244 -1.69 -28.22 -6.19
N ARG A 245 -2.98 -28.22 -5.86
CA ARG A 245 -4.06 -28.66 -6.76
C ARG A 245 -5.19 -27.64 -6.81
N PRO A 246 -5.68 -27.24 -8.00
CA PRO A 246 -6.79 -26.28 -8.11
C PRO A 246 -8.05 -26.70 -7.36
N VAL A 247 -8.33 -28.01 -7.26
CA VAL A 247 -9.48 -28.56 -6.51
C VAL A 247 -9.47 -28.21 -5.02
N ASP A 248 -8.31 -27.84 -4.46
CA ASP A 248 -8.19 -27.48 -3.04
C ASP A 248 -8.56 -26.01 -2.78
N ILE A 249 -8.67 -25.16 -3.81
CA ILE A 249 -8.92 -23.71 -3.66
C ILE A 249 -10.24 -23.42 -2.91
N PRO A 250 -11.41 -24.02 -3.25
CA PRO A 250 -12.66 -23.75 -2.55
C PRO A 250 -12.60 -24.18 -1.10
N LEU A 251 -11.96 -25.32 -0.80
CA LEU A 251 -11.73 -25.77 0.56
C LEU A 251 -10.92 -24.74 1.35
N ARG A 252 -9.83 -24.23 0.77
CA ARG A 252 -9.00 -23.19 1.42
C ARG A 252 -9.74 -21.88 1.64
N LEU A 253 -10.51 -21.42 0.65
CA LEU A 253 -11.36 -20.22 0.77
C LEU A 253 -12.41 -20.37 1.86
N THR A 254 -13.08 -21.53 1.91
CA THR A 254 -14.06 -21.87 2.95
C THR A 254 -13.44 -21.80 4.35
N LEU A 255 -12.24 -22.38 4.50
CA LEU A 255 -11.50 -22.38 5.75
C LEU A 255 -11.02 -20.97 6.15
N ILE A 256 -10.74 -20.08 5.19
CA ILE A 256 -10.44 -18.67 5.46
C ILE A 256 -11.71 -17.96 5.95
N ALA A 257 -12.85 -18.20 5.29
CA ALA A 257 -14.16 -17.67 5.65
C ALA A 257 -14.50 -17.96 7.10
N ASP A 258 -14.36 -19.22 7.52
CA ASP A 258 -14.67 -19.67 8.88
C ASP A 258 -13.87 -18.92 9.95
N GLN A 259 -12.64 -18.54 9.63
CA GLN A 259 -11.77 -17.83 10.58
C GLN A 259 -11.98 -16.31 10.56
N LEU A 260 -12.49 -15.76 9.46
CA LEU A 260 -12.82 -14.34 9.31
C LEU A 260 -14.23 -14.00 9.82
N GLY A 261 -15.09 -15.00 10.04
CA GLY A 261 -16.46 -14.80 10.55
C GLY A 261 -16.53 -14.00 11.87
N GLY A 262 -15.48 -14.02 12.68
CA GLY A 262 -15.38 -13.21 13.91
C GLY A 262 -15.12 -11.72 13.70
N LEU A 263 -14.79 -11.28 12.48
CA LEU A 263 -14.60 -9.87 12.14
C LEU A 263 -15.92 -9.25 11.69
N SER A 264 -16.68 -8.70 12.64
CA SER A 264 -17.99 -8.10 12.38
C SER A 264 -17.94 -6.84 11.50
N SER A 265 -16.84 -6.10 11.56
CA SER A 265 -16.63 -4.86 10.79
C SER A 265 -16.20 -5.10 9.35
N LEU A 266 -15.78 -6.31 8.99
CA LEU A 266 -15.20 -6.60 7.67
C LEU A 266 -16.27 -6.51 6.58
N ARG A 267 -16.10 -5.55 5.67
CA ARG A 267 -16.99 -5.35 4.51
C ARG A 267 -16.38 -5.80 3.20
N ARG A 268 -15.05 -5.73 3.08
CA ARG A 268 -14.36 -5.98 1.80
C ARG A 268 -13.17 -6.92 1.98
N LEU A 269 -13.11 -7.98 1.19
CA LEU A 269 -12.02 -8.95 1.17
C LEU A 269 -11.47 -9.10 -0.25
N SER A 270 -10.17 -8.90 -0.44
CA SER A 270 -9.48 -9.14 -1.71
C SER A 270 -8.35 -10.14 -1.51
N LEU A 271 -8.30 -11.16 -2.36
CA LEU A 271 -7.19 -12.11 -2.44
C LEU A 271 -6.55 -11.98 -3.82
N GLU A 272 -5.32 -11.49 -3.85
CA GLU A 272 -4.61 -11.13 -5.07
C GLU A 272 -3.42 -12.07 -5.28
N PHE A 273 -3.31 -12.63 -6.48
CA PHE A 273 -2.30 -13.63 -6.82
C PHE A 273 -1.77 -13.43 -8.24
N HIS A 274 -0.55 -13.89 -8.48
CA HIS A 274 0.06 -13.83 -9.80
C HIS A 274 -0.60 -14.81 -10.78
N PRO A 275 -0.49 -14.57 -12.09
CA PRO A 275 -1.39 -15.15 -13.07
C PRO A 275 -0.98 -16.58 -13.37
N ARG A 276 -1.85 -17.52 -13.01
CA ARG A 276 -1.56 -18.96 -13.11
C ARG A 276 -2.80 -19.85 -13.14
N ILE A 277 -3.95 -19.37 -12.65
CA ILE A 277 -5.19 -20.16 -12.64
C ILE A 277 -5.75 -20.24 -14.06
N MET A 278 -5.56 -19.19 -14.86
CA MET A 278 -6.24 -19.07 -16.14
C MET A 278 -5.67 -19.90 -17.29
N THR A 279 -4.44 -20.41 -17.22
CA THR A 279 -3.97 -21.43 -18.19
C THR A 279 -4.76 -22.74 -18.07
N TRP A 280 -5.56 -22.92 -17.02
CA TRP A 280 -6.34 -24.13 -16.79
C TRP A 280 -7.85 -23.98 -17.08
N ILE A 281 -8.39 -22.75 -17.26
CA ILE A 281 -9.85 -22.54 -17.25
C ILE A 281 -10.41 -21.80 -18.48
N LEU A 282 -9.66 -20.95 -19.20
CA LEU A 282 -10.17 -20.31 -20.44
C LEU A 282 -9.23 -20.52 -21.63
N PRO A 283 -9.76 -20.85 -22.83
CA PRO A 283 -9.02 -20.65 -24.06
C PRO A 283 -8.80 -19.15 -24.26
N THR A 284 -7.55 -18.80 -24.49
CA THR A 284 -7.00 -17.51 -24.92
C THR A 284 -7.97 -16.65 -25.75
N ARG A 285 -8.77 -15.81 -25.09
CA ARG A 285 -9.39 -14.63 -25.72
C ARG A 285 -9.09 -13.41 -24.86
N ARG A 286 -8.37 -12.45 -25.44
CA ARG A 286 -8.09 -11.13 -24.85
C ARG A 286 -9.42 -10.46 -24.52
N LEU A 287 -9.67 -10.20 -23.25
CA LEU A 287 -10.83 -9.43 -22.81
C LEU A 287 -10.56 -7.95 -23.02
N ILE A 288 -11.56 -7.24 -23.55
CA ILE A 288 -11.52 -5.78 -23.70
C ILE A 288 -12.06 -5.18 -22.39
N PRO A 289 -11.43 -4.10 -21.86
CA PRO A 289 -11.95 -3.41 -20.68
C PRO A 289 -13.41 -2.98 -20.87
N GLY A 290 -14.30 -3.36 -19.93
CA GLY A 290 -15.73 -3.05 -19.98
C GLY A 290 -16.63 -4.20 -20.45
N ASP A 291 -16.07 -5.28 -20.98
CA ASP A 291 -16.86 -6.47 -21.33
C ASP A 291 -17.28 -7.25 -20.08
N ARG A 292 -18.59 -7.29 -19.81
CA ARG A 292 -19.17 -8.27 -18.88
C ARG A 292 -19.21 -9.62 -19.57
N LEU A 293 -18.26 -10.50 -19.28
CA LEU A 293 -18.34 -11.88 -19.74
C LEU A 293 -19.57 -12.58 -19.16
N ARG A 294 -20.29 -13.30 -20.02
CA ARG A 294 -21.30 -14.27 -19.60
C ARG A 294 -20.69 -15.29 -18.65
N THR A 295 -21.43 -15.53 -17.58
CA THR A 295 -21.26 -16.36 -16.37
C THR A 295 -20.87 -17.83 -16.56
N ASP A 296 -20.61 -18.29 -17.77
CA ASP A 296 -20.74 -19.72 -18.09
C ASP A 296 -19.39 -20.47 -18.11
N LEU A 297 -18.25 -19.76 -18.03
CA LEU A 297 -16.92 -20.36 -18.21
C LEU A 297 -16.05 -20.51 -16.94
N ASP A 298 -16.46 -19.99 -15.78
CA ASP A 298 -15.67 -20.16 -14.53
C ASP A 298 -16.55 -20.48 -13.31
N THR A 299 -17.36 -21.54 -13.44
CA THR A 299 -18.29 -21.99 -12.39
C THR A 299 -17.58 -22.37 -11.08
N PHE A 300 -16.30 -22.74 -11.12
CA PHE A 300 -15.60 -23.24 -9.93
C PHE A 300 -15.21 -22.12 -8.96
N LEU A 301 -14.55 -21.05 -9.44
CA LEU A 301 -14.20 -19.90 -8.59
C LEU A 301 -15.44 -19.10 -8.19
N MET A 302 -16.42 -18.96 -9.08
CA MET A 302 -17.70 -18.33 -8.75
C MET A 302 -18.42 -19.06 -7.62
N ARG A 303 -18.53 -20.40 -7.70
CA ARG A 303 -19.11 -21.21 -6.60
C ARG A 303 -18.32 -21.07 -5.31
N ALA A 304 -17.00 -20.98 -5.38
CA ALA A 304 -16.17 -20.78 -4.20
C ALA A 304 -16.40 -19.41 -3.54
N ILE A 305 -16.56 -18.34 -4.33
CA ILE A 305 -16.93 -17.01 -3.83
C ILE A 305 -18.31 -17.06 -3.17
N VAL A 306 -19.30 -17.67 -3.80
CA VAL A 306 -20.65 -17.81 -3.24
C VAL A 306 -20.63 -18.62 -1.93
N ALA A 307 -19.88 -19.73 -1.89
CA ALA A 307 -19.73 -20.54 -0.68
C ALA A 307 -19.04 -19.77 0.46
N MET A 308 -18.05 -18.94 0.13
CA MET A 308 -17.39 -18.06 1.09
C MET A 308 -18.34 -16.96 1.59
N ALA A 309 -19.12 -16.35 0.70
CA ALA A 309 -20.11 -15.31 1.02
C ALA A 309 -21.25 -15.82 1.91
N ALA A 310 -21.62 -17.10 1.80
CA ALA A 310 -22.59 -17.74 2.68
C ALA A 310 -22.11 -17.81 4.14
N ARG A 311 -20.78 -17.85 4.35
CA ARG A 311 -20.15 -17.88 5.68
C ARG A 311 -19.80 -16.48 6.19
N LEU A 312 -19.55 -15.54 5.28
CA LEU A 312 -19.23 -14.15 5.57
C LEU A 312 -20.42 -13.25 5.25
N THR A 313 -21.48 -13.37 6.04
CA THR A 313 -22.74 -12.62 5.84
C THR A 313 -22.56 -11.11 5.98
N GLN A 314 -21.57 -10.68 6.76
CA GLN A 314 -21.22 -9.28 6.97
C GLN A 314 -20.43 -8.64 5.81
N VAL A 315 -19.83 -9.47 4.95
CA VAL A 315 -18.99 -9.00 3.84
C VAL A 315 -19.86 -8.65 2.64
N GLU A 316 -19.66 -7.43 2.14
CA GLU A 316 -20.36 -6.83 1.01
C GLU A 316 -19.65 -7.13 -0.30
N GLU A 317 -18.32 -7.24 -0.28
CA GLU A 317 -17.51 -7.44 -1.47
C GLU A 317 -16.38 -8.45 -1.25
N ILE A 318 -16.27 -9.40 -2.17
CA ILE A 318 -15.22 -10.41 -2.23
C ILE A 318 -14.57 -10.36 -3.61
N CYS A 319 -13.28 -10.08 -3.66
CA CYS A 319 -12.51 -10.07 -4.90
C CYS A 319 -11.46 -11.18 -4.90
N LEU A 320 -11.41 -11.96 -5.97
CA LEU A 320 -10.23 -12.76 -6.32
C LEU A 320 -9.57 -12.07 -7.52
N VAL A 321 -8.36 -11.59 -7.33
CA VAL A 321 -7.67 -10.72 -8.29
C VAL A 321 -6.47 -11.46 -8.86
N GLU A 322 -6.42 -11.59 -10.18
CA GLU A 322 -5.27 -12.10 -10.89
C GLU A 322 -4.40 -10.93 -11.36
N ARG A 323 -3.13 -10.87 -10.94
CA ARG A 323 -2.18 -9.82 -11.34
C ARG A 323 -1.21 -10.32 -12.40
N SER A 324 -0.95 -9.53 -13.44
CA SER A 324 0.06 -9.77 -14.47
C SER A 324 1.47 -9.82 -13.89
N ALA A 325 2.27 -10.79 -14.33
CA ALA A 325 3.68 -10.91 -13.97
C ALA A 325 4.58 -9.91 -14.72
N GLU A 326 4.16 -9.43 -15.90
CA GLU A 326 4.99 -8.59 -16.77
C GLU A 326 4.79 -7.09 -16.56
N PHE A 327 3.66 -6.67 -15.97
CA PHE A 327 3.29 -5.25 -15.93
C PHE A 327 2.83 -4.72 -14.56
N ASN A 328 2.83 -5.52 -13.49
CA ASN A 328 2.13 -5.19 -12.22
C ASN A 328 0.64 -4.82 -12.39
N GLY A 329 0.10 -4.83 -13.61
CA GLY A 329 -1.30 -4.59 -13.92
C GLY A 329 -2.13 -5.79 -13.51
N VAL A 330 -3.36 -5.54 -13.09
CA VAL A 330 -4.32 -6.62 -12.86
C VAL A 330 -4.74 -7.19 -14.23
N ASN A 331 -4.91 -8.50 -14.33
CA ASN A 331 -5.34 -9.20 -15.55
C ASN A 331 -6.84 -9.48 -15.53
N LEU A 332 -7.37 -9.88 -14.38
CA LEU A 332 -8.76 -10.30 -14.23
C LEU A 332 -9.20 -10.14 -12.77
N VAL A 333 -10.46 -9.80 -12.55
CA VAL A 333 -11.07 -9.74 -11.23
C VAL A 333 -12.35 -10.57 -11.22
N HIS A 334 -12.39 -11.64 -10.42
CA HIS A 334 -13.65 -12.29 -10.04
C HIS A 334 -14.20 -11.54 -8.84
N ARG A 335 -15.27 -10.79 -9.07
CA ARG A 335 -15.84 -9.87 -8.09
C ARG A 335 -17.21 -10.36 -7.65
N GLY A 336 -17.33 -10.75 -6.40
CA GLY A 336 -18.60 -10.97 -5.72
C GLY A 336 -19.06 -9.69 -5.02
N VAL A 337 -20.24 -9.18 -5.36
CA VAL A 337 -20.88 -8.07 -4.65
C VAL A 337 -22.24 -8.52 -4.12
N ARG A 338 -22.52 -8.19 -2.87
CA ARG A 338 -23.82 -8.44 -2.26
C ARG A 338 -24.83 -7.40 -2.74
N ASP A 339 -25.93 -7.86 -3.33
CA ASP A 339 -27.00 -7.00 -3.81
C ASP A 339 -27.90 -6.49 -2.66
N SER A 340 -28.88 -5.65 -2.98
CA SER A 340 -29.84 -5.11 -2.02
C SER A 340 -30.70 -6.17 -1.31
N ASN A 341 -30.80 -7.38 -1.87
CA ASN A 341 -31.52 -8.52 -1.30
C ASN A 341 -30.61 -9.39 -0.41
N GLY A 342 -29.34 -9.01 -0.26
CA GLY A 342 -28.37 -9.79 0.50
C GLY A 342 -27.81 -10.98 -0.28
N VAL A 343 -28.08 -11.11 -1.58
CA VAL A 343 -27.59 -12.21 -2.42
C VAL A 343 -26.24 -11.84 -3.02
N MET A 344 -25.29 -12.77 -3.01
CA MET A 344 -23.97 -12.56 -3.60
C MET A 344 -24.03 -12.79 -5.12
N VAL A 345 -23.78 -11.74 -5.89
CA VAL A 345 -23.70 -11.77 -7.36
C VAL A 345 -22.24 -11.72 -7.77
N VAL A 346 -21.79 -12.67 -8.60
CA VAL A 346 -20.39 -12.76 -9.03
C VAL A 346 -20.25 -12.36 -10.50
N THR A 347 -19.38 -11.40 -10.77
CA THR A 347 -18.99 -10.92 -12.10
C THR A 347 -17.51 -11.21 -12.36
N ILE A 348 -17.16 -11.30 -13.65
CA ILE A 348 -15.77 -11.24 -14.09
C ILE A 348 -15.56 -9.86 -14.72
N GLU A 349 -14.65 -9.08 -14.15
CA GLU A 349 -14.38 -7.71 -14.54
C GLU A 349 -12.94 -7.56 -15.03
N ALA A 350 -12.77 -6.69 -16.02
CA ALA A 350 -11.46 -6.12 -16.31
C ALA A 350 -11.07 -5.17 -15.16
N PRO A 351 -9.77 -4.91 -14.97
CA PRO A 351 -9.35 -4.20 -13.78
C PRO A 351 -9.67 -2.72 -13.76
N GLY A 352 -9.98 -2.21 -12.57
CA GLY A 352 -10.04 -0.79 -12.26
C GLY A 352 -8.69 -0.20 -11.82
N ASP A 353 -8.64 1.12 -11.60
CA ASP A 353 -7.44 1.86 -11.19
C ASP A 353 -7.08 1.62 -9.71
N GLU A 354 -5.85 1.22 -9.41
CA GLU A 354 -5.39 0.92 -8.04
C GLU A 354 -5.46 2.12 -7.08
N ARG A 355 -5.53 3.34 -7.64
CA ARG A 355 -5.59 4.59 -6.88
C ARG A 355 -6.83 4.71 -5.98
N ASP A 356 -7.90 3.96 -6.26
CA ASP A 356 -9.13 3.98 -5.45
C ASP A 356 -8.97 3.33 -4.06
N TRP A 357 -7.95 2.50 -3.84
CA TRP A 357 -7.67 1.92 -2.53
C TRP A 357 -7.38 2.99 -1.45
N TYR A 358 -6.62 4.02 -1.84
CA TYR A 358 -6.11 5.07 -0.95
C TYR A 358 -7.04 6.30 -0.85
N ARG A 359 -8.20 6.25 -1.49
CA ARG A 359 -9.24 7.30 -1.41
C ARG A 359 -10.12 7.14 -0.17
#